data_AF-A0A662KNE1-F1
#
_entry.id   AF-A0A662KNE1-F1
#
_cell.length_a   1.000
_cell.length_b   1.000
_cell.length_c   1.000
_cell.angle_alpha   90.00
_cell.angle_beta   90.00
_cell.angle_gamma   90.00
#
_symmetry.space_group_name_H-M   'P 1'
#
loop_
_entity.id
_entity.type
_entity.pdbx_description
1 polymer ?
#
loop_
_entity_poly.entity_id
_entity_poly.type
_entity_poly.pdbx_seq_one_letter_code
_entity_poly.pdbx_strand_id
1 'polypeptide(L)'
;MKGLTYAKSGVDIFKEEKAIRGLISSIHFNREGIGKYLGGHFSGLIDFGEYALVLCTDGVGSKVMIANEMKKWDTIGIDCIAMNVNDCICVGAEPIAFVDYLAMEKTDPKITEEIGKGLEEGARMANVSNVLSYFISPVKTILY
;
A
#
# COMPACT_ATOMS: atom_id res chain seq x y z
N MET A 1 -27.51 1.73 29.45
CA MET A 1 -26.11 2.20 29.38
C MET A 1 -25.72 2.34 27.93
N LYS A 2 -25.22 3.51 27.48
CA LYS A 2 -24.58 3.63 26.16
C LYS A 2 -23.24 2.86 26.24
N GLY A 3 -23.23 1.60 25.81
CA GLY A 3 -22.04 0.76 25.84
C GLY A 3 -20.87 1.40 25.08
N LEU A 4 -19.68 1.39 25.69
CA LEU A 4 -18.43 1.64 24.98
C LEU A 4 -18.26 0.51 23.96
N THR A 5 -18.18 0.86 22.68
CA THR A 5 -17.85 -0.07 21.60
C THR A 5 -16.41 0.19 21.18
N TYR A 6 -15.70 -0.85 20.74
CA TYR A 6 -14.34 -0.70 20.20
C TYR A 6 -14.30 0.29 19.01
N ALA A 7 -15.37 0.36 18.22
CA ALA A 7 -15.56 1.40 17.20
C ALA A 7 -15.41 2.85 17.73
N LYS A 8 -15.79 3.14 18.99
CA LYS A 8 -15.60 4.48 19.59
C LYS A 8 -14.14 4.80 19.93
N SER A 9 -13.28 3.79 20.05
CA SER A 9 -11.83 4.00 20.18
C SER A 9 -11.15 4.32 18.85
N GLY A 10 -11.89 4.34 17.73
CA GLY A 10 -11.39 4.65 16.39
C GLY A 10 -11.17 3.41 15.51
N VAL A 11 -11.36 2.20 16.05
CA VAL A 11 -11.16 0.94 15.35
C VAL A 11 -12.50 0.33 14.98
N ASP A 12 -12.91 0.51 13.73
CA ASP A 12 -14.17 -0.01 13.18
C ASP A 12 -13.86 -1.07 12.12
N ILE A 13 -13.84 -2.32 12.58
CA ILE A 13 -13.46 -3.50 11.77
C ILE A 13 -14.25 -3.61 10.46
N PHE A 14 -15.51 -3.19 10.43
CA PHE A 14 -16.33 -3.29 9.22
C PHE A 14 -15.98 -2.21 8.20
N LYS A 15 -15.58 -1.02 8.68
CA LYS A 15 -15.08 0.05 7.80
C LYS A 15 -13.70 -0.26 7.27
N GLU A 16 -12.81 -0.77 8.14
CA GLU A 16 -11.47 -1.21 7.76
C GLU A 16 -11.55 -2.31 6.70
N GLU A 17 -12.39 -3.33 6.91
CA GLU A 17 -12.57 -4.40 5.93
C GLU A 17 -13.13 -3.89 4.59
N LYS A 18 -14.03 -2.91 4.60
CA LYS A 18 -14.50 -2.25 3.36
C LYS A 18 -13.39 -1.45 2.67
N ALA A 19 -12.57 -0.75 3.44
CA ALA A 19 -11.46 0.04 2.92
C ALA A 19 -10.38 -0.86 2.30
N ILE A 20 -10.04 -1.96 2.98
CA ILE A 20 -9.15 -3.01 2.47
C ILE A 20 -9.73 -3.61 1.18
N ARG A 21 -11.03 -3.95 1.15
CA ARG A 21 -11.66 -4.45 -0.07
C ARG A 21 -11.57 -3.47 -1.24
N GLY A 22 -11.81 -2.18 -1.01
CA GLY A 22 -11.67 -1.14 -2.05
C GLY A 22 -10.25 -1.01 -2.58
N LEU A 23 -9.26 -1.11 -1.70
CA LEU A 23 -7.84 -1.09 -2.07
C LEU A 23 -7.47 -2.31 -2.94
N ILE A 24 -7.83 -3.51 -2.47
CA ILE A 24 -7.53 -4.78 -3.14
C ILE A 24 -8.27 -4.91 -4.48
N SER A 25 -9.49 -4.37 -4.58
CA SER A 25 -10.30 -4.51 -5.80
C SER A 25 -9.68 -3.82 -7.03
N SER A 26 -8.69 -2.96 -6.84
CA SER A 26 -8.01 -2.26 -7.92
C SER A 26 -6.69 -2.92 -8.32
N ILE A 27 -6.18 -3.89 -7.54
CA ILE A 27 -4.83 -4.44 -7.69
C ILE A 27 -4.90 -5.84 -8.30
N HIS A 28 -4.38 -5.98 -9.51
CA HIS A 28 -4.47 -7.19 -10.34
C HIS A 28 -3.16 -7.51 -11.07
N PHE A 29 -2.24 -6.57 -11.13
CA PHE A 29 -0.99 -6.74 -11.85
C PHE A 29 -0.17 -7.90 -11.27
N ASN A 30 0.31 -8.74 -12.18
CA ASN A 30 1.26 -9.80 -11.87
C ASN A 30 2.52 -9.54 -12.68
N ARG A 31 3.65 -9.42 -11.99
CA ARG A 31 4.93 -9.21 -12.65
C ARG A 31 5.40 -10.44 -13.42
N GLU A 32 6.30 -10.20 -14.34
CA GLU A 32 7.04 -11.25 -15.06
C GLU A 32 8.50 -11.29 -14.57
N GLY A 33 9.15 -12.47 -14.66
CA GLY A 33 10.56 -12.65 -14.28
C GLY A 33 10.83 -13.38 -12.96
N ILE A 34 12.07 -13.29 -12.45
CA ILE A 34 12.54 -13.92 -11.20
C ILE A 34 11.94 -13.23 -10.00
N GLY A 35 11.40 -13.92 -9.00
CA GLY A 35 10.66 -13.29 -7.90
C GLY A 35 9.16 -13.55 -7.98
N LYS A 36 8.78 -14.75 -8.40
CA LYS A 36 7.37 -15.13 -8.51
C LYS A 36 6.69 -15.03 -7.15
N TYR A 37 5.54 -14.37 -7.11
CA TYR A 37 4.67 -14.39 -5.94
C TYR A 37 4.07 -15.79 -5.75
N LEU A 38 4.35 -16.39 -4.59
CA LEU A 38 3.91 -17.73 -4.22
C LEU A 38 2.62 -17.71 -3.39
N GLY A 39 2.03 -16.54 -3.18
CA GLY A 39 0.87 -16.36 -2.32
C GLY A 39 1.21 -16.23 -0.85
N GLY A 40 0.16 -16.24 -0.03
CA GLY A 40 0.23 -16.14 1.43
C GLY A 40 -1.01 -15.40 1.95
N HIS A 41 -1.39 -15.67 3.21
CA HIS A 41 -2.58 -15.09 3.83
C HIS A 41 -2.23 -13.79 4.56
N PHE A 42 -1.63 -13.92 5.74
CA PHE A 42 -1.20 -12.80 6.58
C PHE A 42 0.21 -12.30 6.22
N SER A 43 0.86 -12.97 5.29
CA SER A 43 2.18 -12.68 4.75
C SER A 43 2.14 -12.92 3.25
N GLY A 44 3.15 -12.46 2.54
CA GLY A 44 3.36 -12.89 1.17
C GLY A 44 4.76 -13.47 0.97
N LEU A 45 4.82 -14.46 0.09
CA LEU A 45 6.03 -15.25 -0.17
C LEU A 45 6.50 -14.97 -1.60
N ILE A 46 7.79 -14.72 -1.75
CA ILE A 46 8.44 -14.45 -3.03
C ILE A 46 9.61 -15.40 -3.17
N ASP A 47 9.72 -16.08 -4.30
CA ASP A 47 10.89 -16.93 -4.60
C ASP A 47 12.11 -16.06 -4.92
N PHE A 48 13.20 -16.27 -4.20
CA PHE A 48 14.40 -15.42 -4.25
C PHE A 48 15.70 -16.20 -4.50
N GLY A 49 15.66 -17.53 -4.62
CA GLY A 49 16.81 -18.35 -5.02
C GLY A 49 18.15 -17.98 -4.34
N GLU A 50 19.19 -17.80 -5.16
CA GLU A 50 20.57 -17.50 -4.73
C GLU A 50 20.93 -16.00 -4.85
N TYR A 51 19.94 -15.12 -5.02
CA TYR A 51 20.19 -13.70 -5.25
C TYR A 51 20.55 -12.96 -3.95
N ALA A 52 20.87 -11.66 -4.08
CA ALA A 52 20.98 -10.74 -2.95
C ALA A 52 19.76 -9.81 -2.93
N LEU A 53 19.28 -9.45 -1.74
CA LEU A 53 18.06 -8.64 -1.59
C LEU A 53 18.40 -7.19 -1.26
N VAL A 54 17.78 -6.27 -1.99
CA VAL A 54 17.75 -4.84 -1.67
C VAL A 54 16.37 -4.52 -1.10
N LEU A 55 16.37 -3.83 0.04
CA LEU A 55 15.15 -3.40 0.71
C LEU A 55 15.17 -1.87 0.81
N CYS A 56 14.11 -1.26 0.30
CA CYS A 56 13.87 0.17 0.36
C CYS A 56 12.57 0.40 1.13
N THR A 57 12.51 1.50 1.88
CA THR A 57 11.28 1.97 2.52
C THR A 57 11.24 3.47 2.49
N ASP A 58 10.26 4.01 1.78
CA ASP A 58 9.99 5.43 1.70
C ASP A 58 8.48 5.68 1.51
N GLY A 59 8.03 6.87 1.86
CA GLY A 59 6.66 7.32 1.72
C GLY A 59 6.50 8.45 0.70
N VAL A 60 5.26 8.83 0.44
CA VAL A 60 4.92 9.94 -0.48
C VAL A 60 5.26 11.32 0.11
N GLY A 61 5.35 11.42 1.44
CA GLY A 61 5.66 12.66 2.14
C GLY A 61 4.53 13.70 2.10
N SER A 62 4.90 14.98 2.15
CA SER A 62 3.96 16.11 2.26
C SER A 62 3.01 16.26 1.06
N LYS A 63 3.30 15.61 -0.07
CA LYS A 63 2.41 15.59 -1.24
C LYS A 63 1.03 14.99 -0.94
N VAL A 64 0.91 14.13 0.08
CA VAL A 64 -0.38 13.60 0.55
C VAL A 64 -1.32 14.72 1.00
N MET A 65 -0.80 15.81 1.59
CA MET A 65 -1.62 16.96 1.98
C MET A 65 -2.23 17.63 0.75
N ILE A 66 -1.46 17.77 -0.34
CA ILE A 66 -1.95 18.34 -1.59
C ILE A 66 -3.02 17.45 -2.22
N ALA A 67 -2.80 16.13 -2.24
CA ALA A 67 -3.78 15.15 -2.71
C ALA A 67 -5.12 15.26 -1.95
N ASN A 68 -5.06 15.45 -0.62
CA ASN A 68 -6.24 15.66 0.22
C ASN A 68 -6.96 16.96 -0.11
N GLU A 69 -6.25 18.09 -0.24
CA GLU A 69 -6.82 19.39 -0.60
C GLU A 69 -7.48 19.36 -1.99
N MET A 70 -6.87 18.66 -2.94
CA MET A 70 -7.39 18.47 -4.29
C MET A 70 -8.50 17.43 -4.38
N LYS A 71 -8.71 16.63 -3.33
CA LYS A 71 -9.58 15.45 -3.32
C LYS A 71 -9.29 14.48 -4.47
N LYS A 72 -8.00 14.26 -4.74
CA LYS A 72 -7.50 13.41 -5.83
C LYS A 72 -6.38 12.52 -5.30
N TRP A 73 -6.60 11.20 -5.29
CA TRP A 73 -5.71 10.21 -4.68
C TRP A 73 -5.22 9.12 -5.63
N ASP A 74 -5.74 9.09 -6.86
CA ASP A 74 -5.43 8.10 -7.91
C ASP A 74 -3.95 8.05 -8.34
N THR A 75 -3.16 9.07 -8.03
CA THR A 75 -1.73 9.11 -8.39
C THR A 75 -0.79 8.84 -7.21
N ILE A 76 -1.26 8.85 -5.96
CA ILE A 76 -0.35 8.79 -4.81
C ILE A 76 0.27 7.39 -4.64
N GLY A 77 -0.42 6.34 -5.10
CA GLY A 77 0.14 5.00 -5.13
C GLY A 77 1.31 4.87 -6.12
N ILE A 78 1.26 5.61 -7.24
CA ILE A 78 2.37 5.67 -8.21
C ILE A 78 3.58 6.31 -7.55
N ASP A 79 3.38 7.45 -6.89
CA ASP A 79 4.44 8.17 -6.17
C ASP A 79 5.08 7.27 -5.10
N CYS A 80 4.27 6.53 -4.34
CA CYS A 80 4.73 5.63 -3.29
C CYS A 80 5.67 4.54 -3.82
N ILE A 81 5.27 3.87 -4.91
CA ILE A 81 6.10 2.84 -5.55
C ILE A 81 7.36 3.46 -6.15
N ALA A 82 7.24 4.60 -6.84
CA ALA A 82 8.35 5.24 -7.51
C ALA A 82 9.50 5.65 -6.56
N MET A 83 9.18 6.16 -5.36
CA MET A 83 10.21 6.52 -4.37
C MET A 83 11.07 5.31 -3.98
N ASN A 84 10.44 4.15 -3.77
CA ASN A 84 11.15 2.93 -3.38
C ASN A 84 11.88 2.26 -4.55
N VAL A 85 11.24 2.22 -5.72
CA VAL A 85 11.80 1.56 -6.92
C VAL A 85 13.02 2.31 -7.45
N ASN A 86 13.00 3.65 -7.44
CA ASN A 86 14.12 4.45 -7.94
C ASN A 86 15.39 4.25 -7.10
N ASP A 87 15.25 4.13 -5.78
CA ASP A 87 16.38 3.84 -4.88
C ASP A 87 16.97 2.44 -5.14
N CYS A 88 16.11 1.44 -5.35
CA CYS A 88 16.51 0.08 -5.69
C CYS A 88 17.32 0.04 -7.01
N ILE A 89 16.87 0.77 -8.03
CA ILE A 89 17.53 0.79 -9.34
C ILE A 89 18.91 1.47 -9.29
N CYS A 90 19.15 2.39 -8.34
CA CYS A 90 20.45 3.07 -8.20
C CYS A 90 21.61 2.11 -7.91
N VAL A 91 21.33 0.93 -7.35
CA VAL A 91 22.33 -0.14 -7.13
C VAL A 91 22.24 -1.25 -8.18
N GLY A 92 21.47 -1.03 -9.25
CA GLY A 92 21.27 -1.99 -10.35
C GLY A 92 20.36 -3.16 -9.99
N ALA A 93 19.56 -3.06 -8.92
CA ALA A 93 18.64 -4.12 -8.52
C ALA A 93 17.31 -4.05 -9.30
N GLU A 94 16.73 -5.23 -9.55
CA GLU A 94 15.41 -5.36 -10.16
C GLU A 94 14.32 -5.34 -9.08
N PRO A 95 13.27 -4.50 -9.20
CA PRO A 95 12.14 -4.53 -8.29
C PRO A 95 11.33 -5.83 -8.40
N ILE A 96 11.23 -6.60 -7.31
CA ILE A 96 10.51 -7.90 -7.32
C ILE A 96 9.22 -7.91 -6.50
N ALA A 97 9.18 -7.14 -5.41
CA ALA A 97 8.09 -7.15 -4.44
C ALA A 97 7.92 -5.79 -3.78
N PHE A 98 6.67 -5.41 -3.52
CA PHE A 98 6.30 -4.19 -2.83
C PHE A 98 5.25 -4.50 -1.76
N VAL A 99 5.37 -3.84 -0.61
CA VAL A 99 4.37 -3.88 0.47
C VAL A 99 4.07 -2.44 0.88
N ASP A 100 2.80 -2.13 1.12
CA ASP A 100 2.35 -0.82 1.54
C ASP A 100 1.81 -0.82 2.97
N TYR A 101 1.87 0.36 3.60
CA TYR A 101 1.24 0.64 4.88
C TYR A 101 0.47 1.94 4.78
N LEU A 102 -0.84 1.88 5.00
CA LEU A 102 -1.72 3.03 4.87
C LEU A 102 -2.23 3.48 6.26
N ALA A 103 -1.77 4.64 6.70
CA ALA A 103 -2.22 5.30 7.91
C ALA A 103 -3.22 6.41 7.57
N MET A 104 -4.43 6.36 8.15
CA MET A 104 -5.48 7.34 7.89
C MET A 104 -6.26 7.68 9.16
N GLU A 105 -6.67 8.95 9.32
CA GLU A 105 -7.52 9.35 10.45
C GLU A 105 -8.94 8.74 10.35
N LYS A 106 -9.46 8.66 9.12
CA LYS A 106 -10.77 8.07 8.82
C LYS A 106 -10.64 7.14 7.63
N THR A 107 -11.13 5.93 7.81
CA THR A 107 -11.23 4.92 6.75
C THR A 107 -12.40 5.25 5.81
N ASP A 108 -12.08 5.55 4.56
CA ASP A 108 -13.03 5.78 3.48
C ASP A 108 -12.71 4.83 2.30
N PRO A 109 -13.58 3.86 1.98
CA PRO A 109 -13.36 2.93 0.88
C PRO A 109 -13.15 3.59 -0.49
N LYS A 110 -13.73 4.77 -0.72
CA LYS A 110 -13.53 5.49 -1.98
C LYS A 110 -12.11 6.01 -2.09
N ILE A 111 -11.55 6.54 -1.01
CA ILE A 111 -10.16 7.03 -1.00
C ILE A 111 -9.21 5.84 -1.20
N THR A 112 -9.44 4.73 -0.50
CA THR A 112 -8.56 3.56 -0.63
C THR A 112 -8.65 2.89 -1.99
N GLU A 113 -9.81 2.89 -2.64
CA GLU A 113 -9.95 2.45 -4.02
C GLU A 113 -9.10 3.27 -4.99
N GLU A 114 -9.13 4.61 -4.88
CA GLU A 114 -8.32 5.50 -5.70
C GLU A 114 -6.82 5.28 -5.47
N ILE A 115 -6.40 5.13 -4.20
CA ILE A 115 -5.01 4.78 -3.86
C ILE A 115 -4.62 3.44 -4.52
N GLY A 116 -5.52 2.46 -4.49
CA GLY A 116 -5.32 1.15 -5.11
C GLY A 116 -5.09 1.25 -6.62
N LYS A 117 -5.80 2.15 -7.33
CA LYS A 117 -5.57 2.41 -8.76
C LYS A 117 -4.17 2.95 -9.01
N GLY A 118 -3.68 3.83 -8.15
CA GLY A 118 -2.32 4.34 -8.23
C GLY A 118 -1.27 3.26 -7.95
N LEU A 119 -1.51 2.38 -6.97
CA LEU A 119 -0.61 1.26 -6.66
C LEU A 119 -0.56 0.25 -7.79
N GLU A 120 -1.70 -0.04 -8.43
CA GLU A 120 -1.77 -0.91 -9.61
C GLU A 120 -0.95 -0.33 -10.76
N GLU A 121 -1.14 0.96 -11.08
CA GLU A 121 -0.41 1.59 -12.18
C GLU A 121 1.08 1.70 -11.89
N GLY A 122 1.46 2.07 -10.66
CA GLY A 122 2.86 2.09 -10.23
C GLY A 122 3.50 0.71 -10.31
N ALA A 123 2.78 -0.34 -9.88
CA ALA A 123 3.26 -1.71 -9.94
C ALA A 123 3.49 -2.19 -11.38
N ARG A 124 2.54 -1.87 -12.27
CA ARG A 124 2.62 -2.14 -13.71
C ARG A 124 3.80 -1.43 -14.37
N MET A 125 4.01 -0.15 -14.05
CA MET A 125 5.12 0.64 -14.58
C MET A 125 6.49 0.11 -14.14
N ALA A 126 6.59 -0.37 -12.90
CA ALA A 126 7.83 -0.85 -12.31
C ALA A 126 8.06 -2.37 -12.47
N ASN A 127 7.12 -3.12 -13.05
CA ASN A 127 7.12 -4.59 -13.10
C ASN A 127 7.35 -5.25 -11.72
N VAL A 128 6.65 -4.76 -10.69
CA VAL A 128 6.80 -5.22 -9.30
C VAL A 128 5.52 -5.89 -8.79
N SER A 129 5.63 -6.93 -7.97
CA SER A 129 4.47 -7.58 -7.34
C SER A 129 4.01 -6.77 -6.14
N ASN A 130 2.75 -6.35 -6.11
CA ASN A 130 2.13 -5.93 -4.85
C ASN A 130 1.85 -7.15 -3.99
N VAL A 131 2.66 -7.34 -2.96
CA VAL A 131 2.58 -8.49 -2.07
C VAL A 131 1.52 -8.22 -1.02
N LEU A 132 0.40 -8.94 -1.12
CA LEU A 132 -0.83 -8.66 -0.36
C LEU A 132 -0.60 -8.81 1.15
N SER A 133 -0.33 -7.70 1.83
CA SER A 133 -0.37 -7.58 3.30
C SER A 133 -0.97 -6.22 3.64
N TYR A 134 -2.15 -5.93 3.08
CA TYR A 134 -2.77 -4.62 3.23
C TYR A 134 -3.13 -4.36 4.69
N PHE A 135 -2.39 -3.45 5.29
CA PHE A 135 -2.65 -3.00 6.64
C PHE A 135 -3.08 -1.55 6.62
N ILE A 136 -4.32 -1.31 7.04
CA ILE A 136 -4.83 0.05 7.22
C ILE A 136 -4.90 0.32 8.72
N SER A 137 -4.12 1.30 9.17
CA SER A 137 -4.12 1.71 10.57
C SER A 137 -4.95 2.98 10.75
N PRO A 138 -6.00 2.96 11.58
CA PRO A 138 -6.67 4.18 12.00
C PRO A 138 -5.73 4.97 12.92
N VAL A 139 -5.15 6.05 12.41
CA VAL A 139 -4.29 6.94 13.21
C VAL A 139 -5.16 8.06 13.75
N LYS A 140 -5.55 7.94 15.02
CA LYS A 140 -5.96 9.14 15.76
C LYS A 140 -4.73 10.03 15.86
N THR A 141 -4.85 11.28 15.45
CA THR A 141 -3.84 12.32 15.65
C THR A 141 -3.31 12.26 17.09
N ILE A 142 -2.20 11.55 17.31
CA ILE A 142 -1.28 11.76 18.42
C ILE A 142 -0.23 12.70 17.84
N LEU A 143 -0.66 13.93 17.58
CA LEU A 143 0.26 15.05 17.46
C LEU A 143 0.18 15.75 18.81
N TYR A 144 1.31 15.75 19.52
CA TYR A 144 1.57 16.73 20.55
C TYR A 144 1.62 18.12 19.92
#